data_AF-A0AA89TII0-F1
#
_entry.id   AF-A0AA89TII0-F1
#
_cell.length_a   1.000
_cell.length_b   1.000
_cell.length_c   1.000
_cell.angle_alpha   90.00
_cell.angle_beta   90.00
_cell.angle_gamma   90.00
#
_symmetry.space_group_name_H-M   'P 1'
#
loop_
_entity.id
_entity.type
_entity.pdbx_description
1 polymer ?
#
loop_
_entity_poly.entity_id
_entity_poly.type
_entity_poly.pdbx_seq_one_letter_code
_entity_poly.pdbx_strand_id
1 'polypeptide(L)' 'MTIKVVRGNPTPEELAAALAVVRARAAAAATAPPGAPASRDSWSDPSRIASHRLPQPGPAAWGRTYWPG' A
#
# COMPACT_ATOMS: atom_id res chain seq x y z
N MET A 1 17.47 -8.73 5.95
CA MET A 1 16.66 -7.79 5.13
C MET A 1 17.59 -7.18 4.09
N THR A 2 17.36 -7.42 2.79
CA THR A 2 18.22 -6.92 1.71
C THR A 2 17.41 -5.95 0.85
N ILE A 3 17.88 -4.71 0.67
CA ILE A 3 17.21 -3.67 -0.12
C ILE A 3 17.94 -3.52 -1.44
N LYS A 4 17.21 -3.56 -2.56
CA LYS A 4 17.75 -3.46 -3.93
C LYS A 4 17.09 -2.31 -4.69
N VAL A 5 17.90 -1.51 -5.38
CA VAL A 5 17.41 -0.51 -6.34
C VAL A 5 17.03 -1.22 -7.63
N VAL A 6 15.74 -1.19 -7.99
CA VAL A 6 15.21 -1.86 -9.19
C VAL A 6 15.26 -0.94 -10.41
N ARG A 7 15.18 0.38 -10.20
CA ARG A 7 15.20 1.40 -11.26
C ARG A 7 15.81 2.70 -10.75
N GLY A 8 16.53 3.42 -11.61
CA GLY A 8 17.16 4.72 -11.32
C GLY A 8 18.62 4.60 -10.87
N ASN A 9 19.30 5.75 -10.75
CA ASN A 9 20.67 5.86 -10.25
C ASN A 9 20.72 6.85 -9.07
N PRO A 10 20.19 6.47 -7.89
CA PRO A 10 20.15 7.36 -6.74
C PRO A 10 21.56 7.66 -6.25
N THR A 11 21.76 8.86 -5.73
CA THR A 11 23.04 9.18 -5.10
C THR A 11 23.18 8.40 -3.78
N PRO A 12 24.42 8.21 -3.27
CA PRO A 12 24.63 7.56 -1.98
C PRO A 12 23.87 8.24 -0.83
N GLU A 13 23.74 9.56 -0.88
CA GLU A 13 23.02 10.38 0.11
C GLU A 13 21.52 10.09 0.09
N GLU A 14 20.93 9.99 -1.11
CA GLU A 14 19.52 9.64 -1.28
C GLU A 14 19.23 8.21 -0.78
N LEU A 15 20.13 7.27 -1.07
CA LEU A 15 20.01 5.90 -0.56
C LEU A 15 20.12 5.88 0.97
N ALA A 16 21.05 6.63 1.55
CA ALA A 16 21.19 6.75 2.99
C ALA A 16 19.93 7.33 3.65
N ALA A 17 19.35 8.38 3.06
CA ALA A 17 18.11 8.98 3.54
C ALA A 17 16.94 7.99 3.48
N ALA A 18 16.78 7.29 2.35
CA ALA A 18 15.73 6.28 2.19
C ALA A 18 15.89 5.15 3.22
N LEU A 19 17.11 4.64 3.40
CA LEU A 19 17.41 3.61 4.38
C LEU A 19 17.14 4.07 5.82
N ALA A 20 17.44 5.33 6.15
CA ALA A 20 17.16 5.89 7.47
C ALA A 20 15.66 5.89 7.78
N VAL A 21 14.81 6.33 6.83
CA VAL A 21 13.34 6.34 7.00
C VAL A 21 12.78 4.93 7.14
N VAL A 22 13.23 3.98 6.29
CA VAL A 22 12.78 2.58 6.35
C VAL A 22 13.13 1.95 7.71
N ARG A 23 14.35 2.17 8.21
CA ARG A 23 14.78 1.67 9.52
C ARG A 23 14.00 2.32 10.66
N ALA A 24 13.77 3.63 10.62
CA ALA A 24 12.99 4.34 11.62
C ALA A 24 11.54 3.80 11.70
N ARG A 25 10.89 3.56 10.56
CA ARG A 25 9.55 2.95 10.54
C ARG A 25 9.55 1.51 11.05
N ALA A 26 10.54 0.71 10.69
CA ALA A 26 10.66 -0.66 11.18
C ALA A 26 10.84 -0.70 12.71
N ALA A 27 11.65 0.20 13.27
CA ALA A 27 11.83 0.32 14.71
C ALA A 27 10.52 0.73 15.41
N ALA A 28 9.81 1.73 14.87
CA ALA A 28 8.52 2.16 15.42
C ALA A 28 7.46 1.04 15.40
N ALA A 29 7.43 0.24 14.33
CA ALA A 29 6.55 -0.92 14.23
C ALA A 29 6.90 -2.01 15.25
N ALA A 30 8.20 -2.24 15.51
CA ALA A 30 8.66 -3.22 16.50
C ALA A 30 8.30 -2.84 17.94
N THR A 31 8.13 -1.55 18.23
CA THR A 31 7.73 -1.05 19.57
C THR A 31 6.21 -0.99 19.78
N ALA A 32 5.40 -1.34 18.77
CA ALA A 32 3.95 -1.28 18.89
C ALA A 32 3.43 -2.31 19.92
N PRO A 33 2.51 -1.94 20.82
CA PRO A 33 1.90 -2.87 21.76
C PRO A 33 1.18 -4.00 21.02
N PRO A 34 1.22 -5.24 21.53
CA PRO A 34 0.42 -6.33 20.99
C PRO A 34 -1.07 -5.94 21.01
N GLY A 35 -1.75 -6.07 19.87
CA GLY A 35 -3.17 -5.73 19.72
C GLY A 35 -3.46 -4.26 19.39
N ALA A 36 -2.44 -3.41 19.22
CA ALA A 36 -2.65 -2.07 18.67
C ALA A 36 -3.22 -2.17 17.24
N PRO A 37 -4.28 -1.40 16.89
CA PRO A 37 -4.81 -1.42 15.54
C PRO A 37 -3.75 -0.92 14.56
N ALA A 38 -3.45 -1.72 13.54
CA ALA A 38 -2.55 -1.28 12.48
C ALA A 38 -3.12 -0.05 11.78
N SER A 39 -2.25 0.91 11.44
CA SER A 39 -2.64 2.01 10.56
C SER A 39 -3.08 1.40 9.22
N ARG A 40 -4.30 1.71 8.78
CA ARG A 40 -4.81 1.22 7.49
C ARG A 40 -3.97 1.83 6.37
N ASP A 41 -3.59 1.01 5.40
CA ASP A 41 -2.95 1.54 4.20
C ASP A 41 -3.84 2.59 3.56
N SER A 42 -3.25 3.72 3.16
CA SER A 42 -3.98 4.84 2.55
C SER A 42 -4.70 4.45 1.26
N TRP A 43 -4.25 3.38 0.60
CA TRP A 43 -4.92 2.77 -0.55
C TRP A 43 -6.25 2.12 -0.19
N SER A 44 -6.38 1.59 1.03
CA SER A 44 -7.58 0.95 1.55
C SER A 44 -8.41 1.88 2.43
N ASP A 45 -8.13 3.18 2.41
CA ASP A 45 -8.82 4.16 3.25
C ASP A 45 -10.29 4.29 2.79
N PRO A 46 -11.28 3.94 3.64
CA PRO A 46 -12.69 4.03 3.27
C PRO A 46 -13.14 5.45 2.94
N SER A 47 -12.53 6.48 3.55
CA SER A 47 -12.83 7.88 3.18
C SER A 47 -12.41 8.19 1.74
N ARG A 48 -11.42 7.46 1.22
CA ARG A 48 -10.91 7.59 -0.14
C ARG A 48 -11.67 6.72 -1.14
N ILE A 49 -12.12 5.52 -0.74
CA ILE A 49 -12.80 4.55 -1.63
C ILE A 49 -14.33 4.72 -1.60
N ALA A 50 -14.92 4.86 -0.42
CA ALA A 50 -16.37 4.81 -0.19
C ALA A 50 -17.04 6.20 -0.15
N SER A 51 -16.31 7.25 -0.55
CA SER A 51 -16.83 8.62 -0.61
C SER A 51 -17.99 8.79 -1.58
N HIS A 52 -18.09 7.94 -2.59
CA HIS A 52 -19.14 7.98 -3.60
C HIS A 52 -19.95 6.69 -3.56
N ARG A 53 -21.29 6.81 -3.57
CA ARG A 53 -22.14 5.64 -3.83
C ARG A 53 -21.90 5.16 -5.25
N LEU A 54 -21.52 3.90 -5.39
CA LEU A 54 -21.58 3.23 -6.68
C LEU A 54 -23.03 2.80 -6.99
N PRO A 55 -23.44 2.86 -8.26
CA PRO A 55 -24.71 2.28 -8.69
C PRO A 55 -24.71 0.77 -8.44
N GLN A 56 -25.88 0.22 -8.12
CA GLN A 56 -26.05 -1.22 -7.94
C GLN A 56 -25.79 -1.94 -9.27
N PRO A 57 -24.93 -2.97 -9.32
CA PRO A 57 -24.68 -3.73 -10.54
C PRO A 57 -25.97 -4.42 -10.99
N GLY A 58 -26.36 -4.23 -12.26
CA GLY A 58 -27.51 -4.90 -12.86
C GLY A 58 -27.19 -6.35 -13.31
N PRO A 59 -28.21 -7.10 -13.77
CA PRO A 59 -28.06 -8.52 -14.15
C PRO A 59 -26.97 -8.82 -15.19
N ALA A 60 -26.62 -7.84 -16.03
CA ALA A 60 -25.58 -7.98 -17.06
C ALA A 60 -24.21 -7.42 -16.66
N ALA A 61 -24.02 -6.94 -15.42
CA ALA A 61 -22.81 -6.23 -14.99
C ALA A 61 -21.52 -7.06 -15.12
N TRP A 62 -21.63 -8.39 -14.99
CA TRP A 62 -20.50 -9.33 -15.04
C TRP A 62 -20.53 -10.23 -16.28
N GLY A 63 -21.56 -10.13 -17.12
CA GLY A 63 -21.75 -11.04 -18.27
C GLY A 63 -20.66 -10.91 -19.34
N ARG A 64 -19.94 -9.78 -19.38
CA ARG A 64 -18.86 -9.53 -20.35
C ARG A 64 -17.45 -9.62 -19.75
N THR A 65 -17.31 -9.98 -18.47
CA THR A 65 -15.98 -10.11 -17.84
C THR A 65 -15.37 -11.50 -18.03
N TYR A 66 -16.09 -12.42 -18.68
CA TYR A 66 -15.54 -13.72 -19.04
C TYR A 66 -14.63 -13.59 -20.26
N TRP A 67 -13.37 -13.96 -20.08
CA TRP A 67 -12.43 -14.18 -21.17
C TRP A 67 -12.15 -15.69 -21.26
N PRO A 68 -12.56 -16.38 -22.34
CA PRO A 68 -12.09 -17.74 -22.58
C PRO A 68 -10.60 -17.68 -22.94
N GLY A 69 -9.79 -18.38 -22.15
CA GLY A 69 -8.39 -18.67 -22.46
C GLY A 69 -8.26 -19.88 -23.37
#